data_AF-A0A923NS92-F1
#
_entry.id   AF-A0A923NS92-F1
#
_cell.length_a   1.000
_cell.length_b   1.000
_cell.length_c   1.000
_cell.angle_alpha   90.00
_cell.angle_beta   90.00
_cell.angle_gamma   90.00
#
_symmetry.space_group_name_H-M   'P 1'
#
loop_
_entity.id
_entity.type
_entity.pdbx_description
1 polymer ?
#
loop_
_entity_poly.entity_id
_entity_poly.type
_entity_poly.pdbx_seq_one_letter_code
_entity_poly.pdbx_strand_id
1 'polypeptide(L)'
;MIEVATKVKIPFLWGKSVFRKSNWSNINLIVGPNGSGKTILASSLAEQFKSAGYRVRFLKADRQYNNQIVILRNSEKIREKIEKVLSSMFAKSIKMIENIDKTMIPIVENKAWNVEYTLEDAECHGLREIISLLVTLYDSDSDDCLFIDEPELHLHPQFETFFMNEIKKQVLHTSRRMFFLISHSPYFIDLRTPEDLIGVVCCHVNKVPTSIEELSEDDDALFRRFLPRFNTYHKQFFFSDNQIFVEGYTDQQMFSYLLGYIEDEYSAAGTGIIDVGGKDELGVFCKVCSLIGTNGRIITDLDSLFSGKLRDVFCKDQRVVGWLEKQKEKQESFYRQIFSQKEIAQEITLEKLIYRLERYLVNIGQELPEYDKNCSAKLQTFFEKLYLLQEKHENAENVDTYKTVLLQGVNTAGDELSKYLSKVTAKTLPLIKNLATFILAAAEAANVYILPRGCIEHYYSQTKLLYMPVSGKDKLFRYELDFIQSAHRKSVRKNYRELIELLERITNKS
;
A
#
# COMPACT_ATOMS: atom_id res chain seq x y z
N MET A 1 9.73 -23.38 4.28
CA MET A 1 8.85 -23.01 5.41
C MET A 1 9.13 -23.94 6.57
N ILE A 2 9.10 -23.42 7.80
CA ILE A 2 9.36 -24.16 9.03
C ILE A 2 8.06 -24.16 9.85
N GLU A 3 7.58 -25.34 10.21
CA GLU A 3 6.32 -25.50 10.91
C GLU A 3 6.56 -25.57 12.43
N VAL A 4 6.12 -24.54 13.14
CA VAL A 4 6.14 -24.46 14.61
C VAL A 4 4.87 -23.76 15.05
N ALA A 5 3.94 -24.54 15.62
CA ALA A 5 2.68 -24.01 16.12
C ALA A 5 2.91 -23.09 17.33
N THR A 6 2.58 -21.81 17.15
CA THR A 6 2.67 -20.80 18.21
C THR A 6 1.30 -20.26 18.58
N LYS A 7 1.16 -19.87 19.86
CA LYS A 7 -0.07 -19.31 20.42
C LYS A 7 0.27 -18.27 21.46
N VAL A 8 0.12 -16.99 21.13
CA VAL A 8 0.44 -15.88 22.04
C VAL A 8 -0.85 -15.21 22.50
N LYS A 9 -0.95 -14.92 23.81
CA LYS A 9 -2.07 -14.21 24.40
C LYS A 9 -1.56 -13.03 25.22
N ILE A 10 -1.99 -11.82 24.86
CA ILE A 10 -1.65 -10.58 25.58
C ILE A 10 -2.96 -9.88 25.98
N PRO A 11 -3.59 -10.24 27.11
CA PRO A 11 -4.95 -9.81 27.43
C PRO A 11 -5.14 -8.30 27.54
N PHE A 12 -4.14 -7.56 28.02
CA PHE A 12 -4.24 -6.11 28.17
C PHE A 12 -4.15 -5.34 26.84
N LEU A 13 -3.66 -5.98 25.76
CA LEU A 13 -3.65 -5.41 24.41
C LEU A 13 -4.77 -5.96 23.53
N TRP A 14 -5.08 -7.26 23.64
CA TRP A 14 -5.95 -7.97 22.68
C TRP A 14 -7.24 -8.52 23.31
N GLY A 15 -7.48 -8.25 24.59
CA GLY A 15 -8.63 -8.75 25.34
C GLY A 15 -8.66 -10.29 25.38
N LYS A 16 -9.70 -10.89 24.78
CA LYS A 16 -9.88 -12.34 24.73
C LYS A 16 -9.22 -13.00 23.50
N SER A 17 -8.80 -12.20 22.52
CA SER A 17 -8.22 -12.69 21.28
C SER A 17 -6.81 -13.26 21.50
N VAL A 18 -6.41 -14.16 20.60
CA VAL A 18 -5.15 -14.92 20.69
C VAL A 18 -4.52 -14.94 19.32
N PHE A 19 -3.25 -14.57 19.24
CA PHE A 19 -2.45 -14.70 18.02
C PHE A 19 -2.04 -16.17 17.85
N ARG A 20 -2.21 -16.70 16.64
CA ARG A 20 -1.80 -18.06 16.28
C ARG A 20 -1.09 -18.00 14.94
N LYS A 21 0.06 -18.67 14.86
CA LYS A 21 0.80 -18.87 13.62
C LYS A 21 1.59 -20.17 13.67
N SER A 22 1.56 -20.95 12.59
CA SER A 22 2.27 -22.23 12.50
C SER A 22 3.33 -22.26 11.40
N ASN A 23 3.10 -21.56 10.29
CA ASN A 23 4.01 -21.56 9.15
C ASN A 23 4.97 -20.38 9.20
N TRP A 24 6.26 -20.61 9.43
CA TRP A 24 7.27 -19.56 9.51
C TRP A 24 8.23 -19.57 8.32
N SER A 25 8.59 -18.38 7.86
CA SER A 25 9.64 -18.17 6.87
C SER A 25 11.00 -18.18 7.55
N ASN A 26 12.09 -18.29 6.78
CA ASN A 26 13.43 -18.18 7.36
C ASN A 26 13.75 -16.76 7.84
N ILE A 27 13.08 -15.74 7.29
CA ILE A 27 13.13 -14.37 7.77
C ILE A 27 11.70 -13.95 8.05
N ASN A 28 11.44 -13.49 9.26
CA ASN A 28 10.14 -13.05 9.71
C ASN A 28 10.26 -11.62 10.21
N LEU A 29 9.34 -10.77 9.78
CA LEU A 29 9.29 -9.35 10.13
C LEU A 29 8.09 -9.10 11.03
N ILE A 30 8.33 -8.53 12.20
CA ILE A 30 7.28 -8.09 13.12
C ILE A 30 7.22 -6.57 13.00
N VAL A 31 6.18 -6.08 12.33
CA VAL A 31 6.01 -4.67 11.95
C VAL A 31 4.71 -4.12 12.54
N GLY A 32 4.55 -2.80 12.54
CA GLY A 32 3.34 -2.14 13.03
C GLY A 32 3.62 -0.88 13.86
N PRO A 33 2.58 -0.08 14.16
CA PRO A 33 2.72 1.20 14.85
C PRO A 33 3.42 1.11 16.21
N ASN A 34 3.92 2.24 16.71
CA ASN A 34 4.45 2.33 18.08
C ASN A 34 3.37 1.95 19.10
N GLY A 35 3.75 1.22 20.16
CA GLY A 35 2.81 0.79 21.20
C GLY A 35 1.87 -0.38 20.83
N SER A 36 2.01 -0.99 19.63
CA SER A 36 1.22 -2.17 19.22
C SER A 36 1.62 -3.49 19.90
N GLY A 37 2.68 -3.50 20.72
CA GLY A 37 3.11 -4.68 21.48
C GLY A 37 4.10 -5.60 20.75
N LYS A 38 4.77 -5.15 19.69
CA LYS A 38 5.72 -5.94 18.89
C LYS A 38 6.80 -6.66 19.71
N THR A 39 7.52 -5.94 20.58
CA THR A 39 8.56 -6.52 21.44
C THR A 39 8.01 -7.58 22.40
N ILE A 40 6.78 -7.39 22.90
CA ILE A 40 6.11 -8.35 23.81
C ILE A 40 5.72 -9.61 23.05
N LEU A 41 5.16 -9.46 21.84
CA LEU A 41 4.88 -10.57 20.93
C LEU A 41 6.16 -11.35 20.63
N ALA A 42 7.23 -10.65 20.21
CA ALA A 42 8.50 -11.27 19.87
C ALA A 42 9.11 -12.02 21.05
N SER A 43 9.07 -11.45 22.26
CA SER A 43 9.56 -12.09 23.47
C SER A 43 8.79 -13.38 23.78
N SER A 44 7.46 -13.36 23.65
CA SER A 44 6.63 -14.55 23.85
C SER A 44 6.87 -15.61 22.77
N LEU A 45 7.07 -15.22 21.52
CA LEU A 45 7.44 -16.13 20.44
C LEU A 45 8.79 -16.80 20.74
N ALA A 46 9.81 -16.03 21.15
CA ALA A 46 11.11 -16.55 21.50
C ALA A 46 11.05 -17.62 22.61
N GLU A 47 10.21 -17.44 23.64
CA GLU A 47 9.97 -18.45 24.68
C GLU A 47 9.30 -19.71 24.15
N GLN A 48 8.36 -19.58 23.21
CA GLN A 48 7.70 -20.73 22.58
C GLN A 48 8.63 -21.53 21.68
N PHE A 49 9.48 -20.86 20.89
CA PHE A 49 10.53 -21.54 20.11
C PHE A 49 11.53 -22.28 21.01
N LYS A 50 11.95 -21.67 22.14
CA LYS A 50 12.76 -22.39 23.15
C LYS A 50 12.06 -23.63 23.69
N SER A 51 10.77 -23.51 24.02
CA SER A 51 9.94 -24.62 24.51
C SER A 51 9.75 -25.73 23.46
N ALA A 52 9.79 -25.37 22.17
CA ALA A 52 9.77 -26.31 21.05
C ALA A 52 11.16 -26.92 20.73
N GLY A 53 12.19 -26.63 21.54
CA GLY A 53 13.52 -27.22 21.40
C GLY A 53 14.48 -26.47 20.47
N TYR A 54 14.17 -25.22 20.09
CA TYR A 54 15.07 -24.38 19.30
C TYR A 54 16.05 -23.64 20.20
N ARG A 55 17.30 -23.51 19.76
CA ARG A 55 18.28 -22.61 20.39
C ARG A 55 17.98 -21.18 19.95
N VAL A 56 17.54 -20.35 20.89
CA VAL A 56 17.06 -19.00 20.59
C VAL A 56 17.95 -17.95 21.26
N ARG A 57 18.48 -17.03 20.45
CA ARG A 57 19.13 -15.79 20.88
C ARG A 57 18.21 -14.61 20.65
N PHE A 58 18.14 -13.69 21.61
CA PHE A 58 17.35 -12.47 21.51
C PHE A 58 18.24 -11.26 21.76
N LEU A 59 18.35 -10.38 20.78
CA LEU A 59 19.05 -9.10 20.87
C LEU A 59 18.01 -7.99 21.07
N LYS A 60 18.01 -7.37 22.26
CA LYS A 60 17.10 -6.27 22.60
C LYS A 60 17.56 -4.93 21.99
N ALA A 61 16.65 -3.95 21.99
CA ALA A 61 16.92 -2.59 21.53
C ALA A 61 17.95 -1.85 22.42
N ASP A 62 17.90 -2.03 23.74
CA ASP A 62 18.80 -1.42 24.75
C ASP A 62 20.15 -2.15 24.89
N ARG A 63 20.63 -2.75 23.80
CA ARG A 63 21.83 -3.60 23.80
C ARG A 63 23.09 -2.86 24.23
N GLN A 64 23.86 -3.50 25.10
CA GLN A 64 25.22 -3.07 25.46
C GLN A 64 26.25 -3.76 24.57
N TYR A 65 27.27 -3.02 24.13
CA TYR A 65 28.29 -3.48 23.19
C TYR A 65 29.40 -4.35 23.81
N ASN A 66 29.43 -4.48 25.14
CA ASN A 66 30.55 -5.08 25.86
C ASN A 66 30.86 -6.52 25.42
N ASN A 67 29.82 -7.33 25.21
CA ASN A 67 30.00 -8.72 24.77
C ASN A 67 30.52 -8.79 23.33
N GLN A 68 30.02 -7.93 22.44
CA GLN A 68 30.43 -7.89 21.03
C GLN A 68 31.89 -7.45 20.90
N ILE A 69 32.35 -6.50 21.72
CA ILE A 69 33.76 -6.08 21.77
C ILE A 69 34.66 -7.27 22.13
N VAL A 70 34.27 -8.06 23.14
CA VAL A 70 35.03 -9.24 23.57
C VAL A 70 35.07 -10.30 22.47
N ILE A 71 33.94 -10.58 21.81
CA ILE A 71 33.86 -11.55 20.71
C ILE A 71 34.75 -11.11 19.54
N LEU A 72 34.65 -9.84 19.14
CA LEU A 72 35.42 -9.26 18.03
C LEU A 72 36.93 -9.32 18.27
N ARG A 73 37.34 -9.13 19.52
CA ARG A 73 38.74 -9.27 19.95
C ARG A 73 39.21 -10.72 19.96
N ASN A 74 38.40 -11.65 20.45
CA ASN A 74 38.86 -13.04 20.66
C ASN A 74 38.69 -13.95 19.44
N SER A 75 37.81 -13.62 18.48
CA SER A 75 37.50 -14.46 17.32
C SER A 75 38.06 -13.87 16.03
N GLU A 76 39.24 -14.36 15.62
CA GLU A 76 39.87 -13.99 14.34
C GLU A 76 38.95 -14.28 13.15
N LYS A 77 38.27 -15.43 13.16
CA LYS A 77 37.31 -15.81 12.11
C LYS A 77 36.17 -14.79 11.95
N ILE A 78 35.59 -14.30 13.06
CA ILE A 78 34.51 -13.30 13.02
C ILE A 78 35.07 -11.95 12.57
N ARG A 79 36.26 -11.59 13.07
CA ARG A 79 36.95 -10.36 12.69
C ARG A 79 37.22 -10.28 11.20
N GLU A 80 37.79 -11.34 10.59
CA GLU A 80 38.02 -11.39 9.14
C GLU A 80 36.72 -11.29 8.32
N LYS A 81 35.64 -11.92 8.79
CA LYS A 81 34.32 -11.80 8.13
C LYS A 81 33.87 -10.33 8.15
N ILE A 82 33.97 -9.67 9.31
CA ILE A 82 33.57 -8.26 9.47
C ILE A 82 34.45 -7.34 8.63
N GLU A 83 35.76 -7.53 8.63
CA GLU A 83 36.69 -6.75 7.79
C GLU A 83 36.35 -6.85 6.30
N LYS A 84 36.09 -8.06 5.79
CA LYS A 84 35.68 -8.27 4.39
C LYS A 84 34.35 -7.56 4.09
N VAL A 85 33.41 -7.67 5.01
CA VAL A 85 32.08 -7.09 4.93
C VAL A 85 32.15 -5.56 4.90
N LEU A 86 32.81 -4.95 5.88
CA LEU A 86 33.00 -3.49 5.93
C LEU A 86 33.79 -3.01 4.71
N SER A 87 34.84 -3.74 4.31
CA SER A 87 35.65 -3.40 3.14
C SER A 87 34.80 -3.34 1.87
N SER A 88 33.94 -4.34 1.67
CA SER A 88 32.99 -4.37 0.55
C SER A 88 31.97 -3.25 0.62
N MET A 89 31.48 -2.93 1.82
CA MET A 89 30.45 -1.94 2.06
C MET A 89 30.94 -0.51 1.79
N PHE A 90 32.18 -0.19 2.20
CA PHE A 90 32.78 1.14 2.03
C PHE A 90 33.67 1.26 0.79
N ALA A 91 33.84 0.17 0.02
CA ALA A 91 34.80 0.08 -1.10
C ALA A 91 36.22 0.52 -0.71
N LYS A 92 36.67 0.12 0.49
CA LYS A 92 37.95 0.47 1.09
C LYS A 92 38.61 -0.79 1.68
N SER A 93 39.93 -0.80 1.84
CA SER A 93 40.61 -1.86 2.61
C SER A 93 40.47 -1.54 4.08
N ILE A 94 39.67 -2.30 4.82
CA ILE A 94 39.42 -2.07 6.26
C ILE A 94 39.98 -3.24 7.06
N LYS A 95 40.72 -2.92 8.12
CA LYS A 95 41.18 -3.87 9.12
C LYS A 95 40.78 -3.45 10.52
N MET A 96 40.57 -4.40 11.41
CA MET A 96 40.30 -4.17 12.81
C MET A 96 41.62 -4.20 13.59
N ILE A 97 41.96 -3.09 14.23
CA ILE A 97 43.17 -2.93 15.03
C ILE A 97 42.79 -2.75 16.50
N GLU A 98 43.56 -3.37 17.41
CA GLU A 98 43.35 -3.19 18.85
C GLU A 98 43.88 -1.83 19.29
N ASN A 99 43.02 -1.03 19.90
CA ASN A 99 43.35 0.28 20.48
C ASN A 99 43.92 0.11 21.92
N ILE A 100 44.43 1.20 22.50
CA ILE A 100 45.08 1.23 23.83
C ILE A 100 44.15 0.71 24.93
N ASP A 101 42.84 0.97 24.81
CA ASP A 101 41.80 0.52 25.74
C ASP A 101 41.32 -0.92 25.48
N LYS A 102 42.00 -1.67 24.60
CA LYS A 102 41.70 -3.03 24.19
C LYS A 102 40.39 -3.18 23.39
N THR A 103 39.84 -2.08 22.88
CA THR A 103 38.74 -2.12 21.91
C THR A 103 39.29 -2.37 20.50
N MET A 104 38.51 -3.03 19.65
CA MET A 104 38.86 -3.21 18.24
C MET A 104 38.26 -2.06 17.43
N ILE A 105 39.09 -1.26 16.78
CA ILE A 105 38.67 -0.13 15.93
C ILE A 105 38.91 -0.43 14.46
N PRO A 106 38.00 -0.04 13.55
CA PRO A 106 38.18 -0.23 12.12
C PRO A 106 39.06 0.89 11.54
N ILE A 107 40.19 0.50 10.95
CA ILE A 107 41.16 1.39 10.29
C ILE A 107 41.11 1.14 8.78
N VAL A 108 41.06 2.24 8.02
CA VAL A 108 41.14 2.20 6.56
C VAL A 108 42.60 2.26 6.14
N GLU A 109 43.04 1.26 5.38
CA GLU A 109 44.34 1.23 4.73
C GLU A 109 44.21 1.77 3.29
N ASN A 110 44.66 3.01 3.06
CA ASN A 110 44.74 3.53 1.70
C ASN A 110 46.10 3.22 1.08
N LYS A 111 46.20 2.05 0.43
CA LYS A 111 47.44 1.57 -0.20
C LYS A 111 47.97 2.48 -1.32
N ALA A 112 47.09 3.26 -1.98
CA ALA A 112 47.50 4.14 -3.07
C ALA A 112 48.32 5.35 -2.57
N TRP A 113 48.03 5.81 -1.35
CA TRP A 113 48.66 6.99 -0.74
C TRP A 113 49.50 6.64 0.49
N ASN A 114 49.55 5.37 0.88
CA ASN A 114 50.21 4.87 2.08
C ASN A 114 49.78 5.62 3.36
N VAL A 115 48.48 5.91 3.46
CA VAL A 115 47.87 6.58 4.61
C VAL A 115 46.89 5.64 5.29
N GLU A 116 46.95 5.60 6.62
CA GLU A 116 45.97 4.95 7.47
C GLU A 116 45.18 6.02 8.23
N TYR A 117 43.87 5.84 8.29
CA TYR A 117 42.99 6.71 9.07
C TYR A 117 41.82 5.91 9.64
N THR A 118 41.29 6.36 10.77
CA THR A 118 40.14 5.74 11.41
C THR A 118 38.86 6.11 10.67
N LEU A 119 37.86 5.23 10.69
CA LEU A 119 36.51 5.57 10.21
C LEU A 119 35.74 6.44 11.21
N GLU A 120 36.35 6.77 12.36
CA GLU A 120 35.68 7.38 13.51
C GLU A 120 35.44 8.89 13.39
N ASP A 121 36.12 9.59 12.48
CA ASP A 121 36.03 11.06 12.36
C ASP A 121 34.70 11.58 11.75
N ALA A 122 33.77 10.71 11.37
CA ALA A 122 32.50 11.12 10.73
C ALA A 122 31.19 10.43 11.24
N GLU A 123 31.19 9.16 11.68
CA GLU A 123 29.95 8.43 12.01
C GLU A 123 30.10 7.39 13.16
N CYS A 124 30.41 7.86 14.36
CA CYS A 124 30.77 7.00 15.50
C CYS A 124 29.67 6.01 15.96
N HIS A 125 28.40 6.43 15.96
CA HIS A 125 27.31 5.60 16.49
C HIS A 125 26.83 4.52 15.50
N GLY A 126 26.55 4.90 14.24
CA GLY A 126 26.05 3.94 13.25
C GLY A 126 27.07 2.87 12.87
N LEU A 127 28.37 3.21 12.83
CA LEU A 127 29.43 2.24 12.55
C LEU A 127 29.59 1.22 13.69
N ARG A 128 29.56 1.67 14.96
CA ARG A 128 29.59 0.78 16.12
C ARG A 128 28.38 -0.15 16.14
N GLU A 129 27.23 0.38 15.79
CA GLU A 129 25.99 -0.38 15.73
C GLU A 129 26.03 -1.48 14.66
N ILE A 130 26.40 -1.16 13.42
CA ILE A 130 26.49 -2.18 12.36
C ILE A 130 27.53 -3.26 12.69
N ILE A 131 28.66 -2.88 13.28
CA ILE A 131 29.67 -3.87 13.75
C ILE A 131 29.05 -4.77 14.81
N SER A 132 28.35 -4.22 15.80
CA SER A 132 27.67 -4.99 16.85
C SER A 132 26.66 -6.00 16.30
N LEU A 133 25.85 -5.57 15.35
CA LEU A 133 24.87 -6.40 14.66
C LEU A 133 25.54 -7.52 13.85
N LEU A 134 26.61 -7.20 13.11
CA LEU A 134 27.38 -8.18 12.34
C LEU A 134 28.09 -9.20 13.25
N VAL A 135 28.69 -8.76 14.36
CA VAL A 135 29.27 -9.66 15.36
C VAL A 135 28.20 -10.61 15.88
N THR A 136 27.03 -10.08 16.26
CA THR A 136 25.94 -10.90 16.78
C THR A 136 25.44 -11.90 15.73
N LEU A 137 25.30 -11.46 14.48
CA LEU A 137 24.88 -12.29 13.36
C LEU A 137 25.85 -13.47 13.15
N TYR A 138 27.16 -13.22 13.08
CA TYR A 138 28.17 -14.25 12.81
C TYR A 138 28.53 -15.12 14.02
N ASP A 139 28.40 -14.60 15.23
CA ASP A 139 28.60 -15.39 16.45
C ASP A 139 27.41 -16.34 16.71
N SER A 140 26.23 -15.99 16.18
CA SER A 140 25.04 -16.81 16.31
C SER A 140 24.98 -18.01 15.36
N ASP A 141 26.07 -18.41 14.67
CA ASP A 141 26.10 -19.56 13.73
C ASP A 141 25.53 -20.86 14.36
N SER A 142 25.62 -21.00 15.69
CA SER A 142 25.09 -22.15 16.43
C SER A 142 23.64 -22.01 16.91
N ASP A 143 23.00 -20.86 16.76
CA ASP A 143 21.60 -20.70 17.15
C ASP A 143 20.64 -21.17 16.03
N ASP A 144 19.44 -21.60 16.41
CA ASP A 144 18.41 -21.93 15.42
C ASP A 144 17.54 -20.71 15.12
N CYS A 145 17.29 -19.84 16.12
CA CYS A 145 16.53 -18.61 15.96
C CYS A 145 17.28 -17.39 16.50
N LEU A 146 17.33 -16.31 15.72
CA LEU A 146 17.84 -15.02 16.14
C LEU A 146 16.74 -13.96 16.07
N PHE A 147 16.35 -13.42 17.22
CA PHE A 147 15.44 -12.28 17.34
C PHE A 147 16.27 -11.00 17.49
N ILE A 148 15.94 -9.95 16.73
CA ILE A 148 16.61 -8.66 16.78
C ILE A 148 15.55 -7.56 16.88
N ASP A 149 15.59 -6.82 17.98
CA ASP A 149 14.68 -5.71 18.27
C ASP A 149 15.31 -4.38 17.88
N GLU A 150 14.58 -3.62 17.06
CA GLU A 150 14.96 -2.34 16.46
C GLU A 150 16.41 -2.32 15.92
N PRO A 151 16.74 -3.17 14.92
CA PRO A 151 18.05 -3.17 14.28
C PRO A 151 18.39 -1.81 13.64
N GLU A 152 17.40 -1.00 13.27
CA GLU A 152 17.57 0.32 12.66
C GLU A 152 18.09 1.42 13.61
N LEU A 153 18.06 1.21 14.94
CA LEU A 153 18.48 2.25 15.89
C LEU A 153 19.91 2.71 15.61
N HIS A 154 20.09 4.00 15.34
CA HIS A 154 21.39 4.60 14.98
C HIS A 154 22.01 4.16 13.64
N LEU A 155 21.35 3.31 12.85
CA LEU A 155 21.83 2.92 11.53
C LEU A 155 21.44 3.93 10.45
N HIS A 156 22.35 4.14 9.51
CA HIS A 156 22.02 4.79 8.24
C HIS A 156 21.22 3.81 7.35
N PRO A 157 20.24 4.26 6.54
CA PRO A 157 19.43 3.36 5.69
C PRO A 157 20.22 2.42 4.76
N GLN A 158 21.38 2.88 4.29
CA GLN A 158 22.29 2.04 3.50
C GLN A 158 22.81 0.84 4.31
N PHE A 159 23.05 1.03 5.60
CA PHE A 159 23.58 0.01 6.50
C PHE A 159 22.50 -1.01 6.86
N GLU A 160 21.24 -0.57 6.98
CA GLU A 160 20.09 -1.46 7.17
C GLU A 160 19.91 -2.43 5.99
N THR A 161 19.90 -1.88 4.77
CA THR A 161 19.79 -2.69 3.53
C THR A 161 20.95 -3.67 3.42
N PHE A 162 22.16 -3.22 3.77
CA PHE A 162 23.35 -4.07 3.79
C PHE A 162 23.22 -5.20 4.82
N PHE A 163 22.81 -4.88 6.06
CA PHE A 163 22.62 -5.87 7.12
C PHE A 163 21.56 -6.92 6.74
N MET A 164 20.46 -6.49 6.12
CA MET A 164 19.43 -7.39 5.61
C MET A 164 19.97 -8.38 4.57
N ASN A 165 20.87 -7.93 3.69
CA ASN A 165 21.54 -8.81 2.73
C ASN A 165 22.46 -9.82 3.42
N GLU A 166 23.16 -9.43 4.49
CA GLU A 166 23.96 -10.36 5.28
C GLU A 166 23.09 -11.40 6.00
N ILE A 167 21.94 -11.01 6.56
CA ILE A 167 20.96 -11.96 7.11
C ILE A 167 20.53 -12.98 6.06
N LYS A 168 20.18 -12.52 4.84
CA LYS A 168 19.78 -13.40 3.72
C LYS A 168 20.88 -14.41 3.36
N LYS A 169 22.15 -14.03 3.41
CA LYS A 169 23.28 -14.96 3.21
C LYS A 169 23.37 -16.00 4.33
N GLN A 170 23.05 -15.63 5.58
CA GLN A 170 23.09 -16.56 6.71
C GLN A 170 21.92 -17.54 6.79
N VAL A 171 20.80 -17.27 6.11
CA VAL A 171 19.64 -18.19 6.06
C VAL A 171 20.02 -19.55 5.49
N LEU A 172 20.99 -19.61 4.56
CA LEU A 172 21.35 -20.83 3.84
C LEU A 172 22.19 -21.83 4.64
N HIS A 173 22.61 -21.50 5.87
CA HIS A 173 23.52 -22.36 6.64
C HIS A 173 22.88 -23.60 7.24
N THR A 174 21.63 -23.50 7.72
CA THR A 174 20.91 -24.66 8.30
C THR A 174 19.43 -24.62 7.95
N SER A 175 18.81 -25.79 7.82
CA SER A 175 17.38 -25.92 7.50
C SER A 175 16.44 -25.41 8.60
N ARG A 176 16.94 -25.22 9.83
CA ARG A 176 16.18 -24.71 10.98
C ARG A 176 16.39 -23.22 11.25
N ARG A 177 17.30 -22.57 10.52
CA ARG A 177 17.70 -21.18 10.77
C ARG A 177 16.54 -20.21 10.50
N MET A 178 16.17 -19.44 11.53
CA MET A 178 15.16 -18.39 11.44
C MET A 178 15.65 -17.07 12.03
N PHE A 179 15.27 -15.97 11.39
CA PHE A 179 15.49 -14.62 11.86
C PHE A 179 14.14 -13.95 12.11
N PHE A 180 14.06 -13.20 13.20
CA PHE A 180 12.89 -12.40 13.56
C PHE A 180 13.35 -10.97 13.78
N LEU A 181 12.96 -10.07 12.89
CA LEU A 181 13.28 -8.66 12.98
C LEU A 181 12.05 -7.90 13.45
N ILE A 182 12.18 -7.21 14.58
CA ILE A 182 11.18 -6.28 15.05
C ILE A 182 11.65 -4.91 14.58
N SER A 183 10.94 -4.30 13.64
CA SER A 183 11.41 -3.08 12.99
C SER A 183 10.28 -2.12 12.69
N HIS A 184 10.65 -0.84 12.68
CA HIS A 184 9.90 0.31 12.22
C HIS A 184 10.39 0.85 10.87
N SER A 185 11.44 0.25 10.32
CA SER A 185 12.06 0.75 9.12
C SER A 185 11.55 0.04 7.86
N PRO A 186 11.12 0.81 6.83
CA PRO A 186 10.75 0.25 5.54
C PRO A 186 11.94 -0.40 4.79
N TYR A 187 13.19 -0.13 5.20
CA TYR A 187 14.38 -0.70 4.56
C TYR A 187 14.62 -2.17 4.95
N PHE A 188 14.12 -2.63 6.10
CA PHE A 188 14.14 -4.05 6.48
C PHE A 188 13.01 -4.86 5.83
N ILE A 189 11.97 -4.20 5.32
CA ILE A 189 10.89 -4.84 4.57
C ILE A 189 11.36 -5.11 3.14
N ASP A 190 11.90 -6.29 2.88
CA ASP A 190 12.38 -6.68 1.55
C ASP A 190 11.51 -7.79 0.94
N LEU A 191 10.35 -7.39 0.43
CA LEU A 191 9.36 -8.26 -0.21
C LEU A 191 9.70 -8.51 -1.68
N ARG A 192 10.29 -9.66 -1.99
CA ARG A 192 10.64 -10.07 -3.36
C ARG A 192 9.83 -11.27 -3.82
N THR A 193 9.44 -12.14 -2.90
CA THR A 193 8.66 -13.35 -3.19
C THR A 193 7.42 -13.45 -2.29
N PRO A 194 6.42 -14.26 -2.66
CA PRO A 194 5.25 -14.50 -1.82
C PRO A 194 5.61 -15.03 -0.42
N GLU A 195 6.67 -15.84 -0.31
CA GLU A 195 7.17 -16.36 0.97
C GLU A 195 7.69 -15.25 1.91
N ASP A 196 8.23 -14.16 1.36
CA ASP A 196 8.63 -12.99 2.16
C ASP A 196 7.39 -12.36 2.82
N LEU A 197 6.25 -12.32 2.12
CA LEU A 197 5.00 -11.77 2.66
C LEU A 197 4.39 -12.67 3.75
N ILE A 198 4.52 -14.00 3.62
CA ILE A 198 4.12 -14.97 4.68
C ILE A 198 4.94 -14.76 5.97
N GLY A 199 6.20 -14.32 5.83
CA GLY A 199 7.07 -13.97 6.95
C GLY A 199 6.66 -12.70 7.69
N VAL A 200 5.72 -11.91 7.18
CA VAL A 200 5.28 -10.67 7.82
C VAL A 200 4.20 -10.93 8.86
N VAL A 201 4.43 -10.41 10.07
CA VAL A 201 3.45 -10.31 11.15
C VAL A 201 3.18 -8.84 11.41
N CYS A 202 1.96 -8.39 11.09
CA CYS A 202 1.55 -7.00 11.25
C CYS A 202 0.83 -6.83 12.60
N CYS A 203 1.43 -6.04 13.48
CA CYS A 203 0.88 -5.69 14.78
C CYS A 203 0.04 -4.41 14.68
N HIS A 204 -1.10 -4.41 15.36
CA HIS A 204 -2.08 -3.33 15.34
C HIS A 204 -2.25 -2.73 16.73
N VAL A 205 -2.67 -1.47 16.81
CA VAL A 205 -2.99 -0.85 18.11
C VAL A 205 -4.24 -1.51 18.69
N ASN A 206 -4.14 -2.04 19.91
CA ASN A 206 -5.24 -2.65 20.67
C ASN A 206 -5.99 -3.79 19.95
N LYS A 207 -5.35 -4.45 18.96
CA LYS A 207 -5.92 -5.57 18.20
C LYS A 207 -4.87 -6.67 18.06
N VAL A 208 -5.35 -7.90 17.92
CA VAL A 208 -4.47 -9.06 17.69
C VAL A 208 -3.71 -8.87 16.37
N PRO A 209 -2.40 -9.21 16.30
CA PRO A 209 -1.65 -9.18 15.07
C PRO A 209 -2.26 -10.07 13.98
N THR A 210 -2.00 -9.70 12.74
CA THR A 210 -2.40 -10.44 11.54
C THR A 210 -1.16 -10.98 10.85
N SER A 211 -1.33 -12.12 10.20
CA SER A 211 -0.28 -12.78 9.43
C SER A 211 -0.91 -13.71 8.42
N ILE A 212 -0.21 -13.94 7.31
CA ILE A 212 -0.64 -14.91 6.31
C ILE A 212 -0.09 -16.29 6.72
N GLU A 213 -0.95 -17.31 6.72
CA GLU A 213 -0.53 -18.71 6.93
C GLU A 213 -0.26 -19.40 5.61
N GLU A 214 -1.14 -19.19 4.63
CA GLU A 214 -1.09 -19.77 3.30
C GLU A 214 -1.69 -18.76 2.30
N LEU A 215 -1.21 -18.85 1.06
CA LEU A 215 -1.70 -18.07 -0.07
C LEU A 215 -2.43 -19.00 -1.04
N SER A 216 -3.50 -18.52 -1.68
CA SER A 216 -4.09 -19.23 -2.81
C SER A 216 -3.15 -19.19 -4.01
N GLU A 217 -3.31 -20.10 -4.98
CA GLU A 217 -2.51 -20.11 -6.21
C GLU A 217 -2.61 -18.77 -6.98
N ASP A 218 -3.82 -18.19 -7.03
CA ASP A 218 -4.06 -16.88 -7.65
C ASP A 218 -3.32 -15.75 -6.94
N ASP A 219 -3.35 -15.75 -5.60
CA ASP A 219 -2.67 -14.73 -4.79
C ASP A 219 -1.14 -14.88 -4.87
N ASP A 220 -0.62 -16.11 -4.88
CA ASP A 220 0.81 -16.39 -5.07
C ASP A 220 1.32 -15.86 -6.43
N ALA A 221 0.62 -16.20 -7.52
CA ALA A 221 0.94 -15.73 -8.87
C ALA A 221 0.87 -14.21 -8.98
N LEU A 222 -0.13 -13.59 -8.33
CA LEU A 222 -0.26 -12.14 -8.24
C LEU A 222 0.95 -11.53 -7.54
N PHE A 223 1.28 -12.00 -6.34
CA PHE A 223 2.33 -11.41 -5.52
C PHE A 223 3.73 -11.63 -6.11
N ARG A 224 3.99 -12.78 -6.72
CA ARG A 224 5.24 -13.04 -7.44
C ARG A 224 5.51 -12.02 -8.55
N ARG A 225 4.46 -11.52 -9.21
CA ARG A 225 4.59 -10.52 -10.29
C ARG A 225 4.75 -9.09 -9.76
N PHE A 226 4.14 -8.75 -8.63
CA PHE A 226 3.98 -7.35 -8.20
C PHE A 226 4.79 -6.97 -6.94
N LEU A 227 5.06 -7.87 -6.00
CA LEU A 227 5.85 -7.56 -4.80
C LEU A 227 7.24 -6.94 -5.12
N PRO A 228 7.99 -7.42 -6.13
CA PRO A 228 9.29 -6.82 -6.49
C PRO A 228 9.21 -5.33 -6.89
N ARG A 229 8.02 -4.81 -7.22
CA ARG A 229 7.81 -3.41 -7.60
C ARG A 229 7.61 -2.49 -6.39
N PHE A 230 7.51 -3.05 -5.18
CA PHE A 230 7.26 -2.27 -3.98
C PHE A 230 8.53 -1.50 -3.58
N ASN A 231 8.48 -0.17 -3.72
CA ASN A 231 9.56 0.71 -3.29
C ASN A 231 9.48 0.99 -1.77
N THR A 232 10.47 1.71 -1.25
CA THR A 232 10.53 2.07 0.18
C THR A 232 9.35 2.93 0.64
N TYR A 233 8.83 3.81 -0.23
CA TYR A 233 7.69 4.66 0.09
C TYR A 233 6.40 3.86 0.23
N HIS A 234 6.18 2.91 -0.69
CA HIS A 234 5.08 1.97 -0.60
C HIS A 234 5.09 1.22 0.73
N LYS A 235 6.26 0.80 1.23
CA LYS A 235 6.36 0.01 2.47
C LYS A 235 6.01 0.76 3.75
N GLN A 236 5.75 2.07 3.69
CA GLN A 236 5.33 2.85 4.85
C GLN A 236 3.98 2.39 5.44
N PHE A 237 3.11 1.77 4.63
CA PHE A 237 1.81 1.28 5.13
C PHE A 237 1.90 0.14 6.16
N PHE A 238 3.06 -0.51 6.29
CA PHE A 238 3.28 -1.49 7.36
C PHE A 238 3.40 -0.85 8.75
N PHE A 239 3.57 0.47 8.84
CA PHE A 239 3.86 1.19 10.10
C PHE A 239 2.80 2.22 10.48
N SER A 240 1.83 2.49 9.59
CA SER A 240 0.75 3.43 9.84
C SER A 240 -0.57 2.87 9.32
N ASP A 241 -1.59 2.93 10.16
CA ASP A 241 -2.96 2.55 9.81
C ASP A 241 -3.66 3.61 8.94
N ASN A 242 -2.99 4.77 8.74
CA ASN A 242 -3.58 5.94 8.09
C ASN A 242 -3.18 6.15 6.61
N GLN A 243 -2.93 5.10 5.83
CA GLN A 243 -2.45 5.26 4.45
C GLN A 243 -3.56 5.35 3.40
N ILE A 244 -3.37 6.27 2.45
CA ILE A 244 -4.23 6.46 1.28
C ILE A 244 -3.39 6.17 0.02
N PHE A 245 -3.78 5.16 -0.75
CA PHE A 245 -3.18 4.84 -2.04
C PHE A 245 -3.92 5.56 -3.16
N VAL A 246 -3.17 6.11 -4.10
CA VAL A 246 -3.69 6.82 -5.27
C VAL A 246 -3.04 6.30 -6.54
N GLU A 247 -3.67 6.53 -7.68
CA GLU A 247 -3.25 5.91 -8.94
C GLU A 247 -1.91 6.43 -9.45
N GLY A 248 -1.75 7.76 -9.52
CA GLY A 248 -0.56 8.40 -10.06
C GLY A 248 0.03 9.51 -9.20
N TYR A 249 1.22 9.96 -9.61
CA TYR A 249 1.98 11.00 -8.92
C TYR A 249 1.24 12.35 -8.81
N THR A 250 0.55 12.78 -9.86
CA THR A 250 -0.23 14.04 -9.81
C THR A 250 -1.34 13.98 -8.78
N ASP A 251 -1.98 12.82 -8.61
CA ASP A 251 -3.01 12.60 -7.61
C ASP A 251 -2.41 12.70 -6.20
N GLN A 252 -1.28 12.03 -6.00
CA GLN A 252 -0.55 12.02 -4.73
C GLN A 252 -0.18 13.42 -4.30
N GLN A 253 0.41 14.20 -5.20
CA GLN A 253 0.80 15.58 -4.93
C GLN A 253 -0.43 16.42 -4.60
N MET A 254 -1.47 16.36 -5.44
CA MET A 254 -2.68 17.15 -5.25
C MET A 254 -3.35 16.86 -3.90
N PHE A 255 -3.57 15.59 -3.56
CA PHE A 255 -4.15 15.22 -2.27
C PHE A 255 -3.23 15.59 -1.09
N SER A 256 -1.91 15.52 -1.26
CA SER A 256 -0.95 15.92 -0.22
C SER A 256 -1.04 17.41 0.10
N TYR A 257 -1.19 18.27 -0.92
CA TYR A 257 -1.45 19.69 -0.69
C TYR A 257 -2.81 19.92 -0.04
N LEU A 258 -3.86 19.26 -0.52
CA LEU A 258 -5.21 19.41 0.02
C LEU A 258 -5.37 18.90 1.45
N LEU A 259 -4.53 17.95 1.89
CA LEU A 259 -4.54 17.42 3.25
C LEU A 259 -4.32 18.55 4.29
N GLY A 260 -3.52 19.57 3.97
CA GLY A 260 -3.32 20.74 4.83
C GLY A 260 -4.55 21.65 4.98
N TYR A 261 -5.64 21.40 4.27
CA TYR A 261 -6.86 22.21 4.26
C TYR A 261 -8.05 21.53 4.95
N ILE A 262 -7.89 20.31 5.47
CA ILE A 262 -8.93 19.65 6.27
C ILE A 262 -9.12 20.36 7.62
N GLU A 263 -10.31 20.27 8.21
CA GLU A 263 -10.62 20.94 9.48
C GLU A 263 -9.97 20.28 10.71
N ASP A 264 -9.96 18.94 10.75
CA ASP A 264 -9.41 18.17 11.86
C ASP A 264 -7.97 17.74 11.55
N GLU A 265 -7.01 18.58 11.95
CA GLU A 265 -5.58 18.29 11.73
C GLU A 265 -5.10 17.04 12.50
N TYR A 266 -5.82 16.62 13.56
CA TYR A 266 -5.48 15.41 14.30
C TYR A 266 -5.88 14.14 13.54
N SER A 267 -6.98 14.16 12.78
CA SER A 267 -7.37 13.01 11.94
C SER A 267 -6.46 12.85 10.71
N ALA A 268 -5.83 13.93 10.25
CA ALA A 268 -4.75 13.88 9.25
C ALA A 268 -3.42 13.33 9.81
N ALA A 269 -3.21 13.33 11.13
CA ALA A 269 -1.92 12.96 11.70
C ALA A 269 -1.52 11.53 11.30
N GLY A 270 -0.31 11.38 10.77
CA GLY A 270 0.20 10.10 10.27
C GLY A 270 -0.42 9.62 8.96
N THR A 271 -1.26 10.43 8.30
CA THR A 271 -1.77 10.12 6.96
C THR A 271 -0.66 10.24 5.93
N GLY A 272 -0.33 9.14 5.27
CA GLY A 272 0.53 9.15 4.09
C GLY A 272 -0.31 8.94 2.84
N ILE A 273 0.03 9.65 1.76
CA ILE A 273 -0.59 9.50 0.45
C ILE A 273 0.45 8.90 -0.48
N ILE A 274 0.16 7.70 -1.00
CA ILE A 274 1.11 6.86 -1.72
C ILE A 274 0.62 6.66 -3.15
N ASP A 275 1.35 7.16 -4.14
CA ASP A 275 1.12 6.77 -5.53
C ASP A 275 1.59 5.33 -5.74
N VAL A 276 0.86 4.54 -6.53
CA VAL A 276 1.24 3.14 -6.81
C VAL A 276 1.56 2.88 -8.28
N GLY A 277 1.39 3.88 -9.14
CA GLY A 277 1.76 3.84 -10.56
C GLY A 277 0.72 3.21 -11.49
N GLY A 278 -0.50 2.93 -11.01
CA GLY A 278 -1.60 2.44 -11.85
C GLY A 278 -2.69 1.65 -11.11
N LYS A 279 -3.83 1.47 -11.79
CA LYS A 279 -5.01 0.77 -11.23
C LYS A 279 -4.81 -0.72 -10.95
N ASP A 280 -3.93 -1.40 -11.68
CA ASP A 280 -3.62 -2.80 -11.40
C ASP A 280 -2.83 -2.93 -10.09
N GLU A 281 -1.85 -2.06 -9.88
CA GLU A 281 -1.08 -1.94 -8.64
C GLU A 281 -1.99 -1.57 -7.46
N LEU A 282 -2.97 -0.65 -7.63
CA LEU A 282 -3.96 -0.35 -6.60
C LEU A 282 -4.70 -1.60 -6.13
N GLY A 283 -5.09 -2.48 -7.06
CA GLY A 283 -5.71 -3.76 -6.73
C GLY A 283 -4.80 -4.65 -5.87
N VAL A 284 -3.49 -4.69 -6.18
CA VAL A 284 -2.51 -5.43 -5.37
C VAL A 284 -2.39 -4.86 -3.97
N PHE A 285 -2.27 -3.54 -3.81
CA PHE A 285 -2.21 -2.91 -2.49
C PHE A 285 -3.49 -3.13 -1.68
N CYS A 286 -4.66 -3.05 -2.33
CA CYS A 286 -5.94 -3.38 -1.72
C CYS A 286 -5.93 -4.80 -1.15
N LYS A 287 -5.48 -5.77 -1.97
CA LYS A 287 -5.41 -7.17 -1.59
C LYS A 287 -4.40 -7.42 -0.46
N VAL A 288 -3.20 -6.84 -0.54
CA VAL A 288 -2.20 -6.95 0.53
C VAL A 288 -2.75 -6.40 1.83
N CYS A 289 -3.33 -5.19 1.84
CA CYS A 289 -3.91 -4.58 3.03
C CYS A 289 -5.01 -5.45 3.65
N SER A 290 -5.86 -6.06 2.83
CA SER A 290 -6.89 -6.99 3.29
C SER A 290 -6.29 -8.24 3.96
N LEU A 291 -5.26 -8.85 3.36
CA LEU A 291 -4.61 -10.05 3.91
C LEU A 291 -3.83 -9.77 5.19
N ILE A 292 -3.14 -8.64 5.27
CA ILE A 292 -2.36 -8.27 6.46
C ILE A 292 -3.16 -7.41 7.43
N GLY A 293 -4.46 -7.18 7.19
CA GLY A 293 -5.35 -6.47 8.11
C GLY A 293 -5.03 -4.99 8.37
N THR A 294 -4.34 -4.31 7.46
CA THR A 294 -4.10 -2.86 7.57
C THR A 294 -5.29 -2.06 7.00
N ASN A 295 -5.53 -0.86 7.55
CA ASN A 295 -6.67 -0.01 7.15
C ASN A 295 -6.35 0.91 5.96
N GLY A 296 -5.71 0.36 4.93
CA GLY A 296 -5.41 1.07 3.69
C GLY A 296 -6.68 1.54 2.99
N ARG A 297 -6.65 2.78 2.49
CA ARG A 297 -7.74 3.39 1.70
C ARG A 297 -7.25 3.69 0.30
N ILE A 298 -8.13 3.66 -0.68
CA ILE A 298 -7.79 3.87 -2.08
C ILE A 298 -8.61 5.02 -2.63
N ILE A 299 -7.98 5.97 -3.33
CA ILE A 299 -8.67 6.93 -4.20
C ILE A 299 -8.26 6.64 -5.64
N THR A 300 -9.22 6.52 -6.55
CA THR A 300 -8.95 6.16 -7.95
C THR A 300 -9.91 6.86 -8.91
N ASP A 301 -9.53 6.90 -10.17
CA ASP A 301 -10.31 7.46 -11.26
C ASP A 301 -11.57 6.62 -11.54
N LEU A 302 -12.56 7.24 -12.18
CA LEU A 302 -13.85 6.61 -12.48
C LEU A 302 -13.76 5.36 -13.36
N ASP A 303 -12.74 5.25 -14.23
CA ASP A 303 -12.59 4.13 -15.15
C ASP A 303 -12.18 2.82 -14.44
N SER A 304 -11.62 2.91 -13.23
CA SER A 304 -11.40 1.75 -12.33
C SER A 304 -12.70 1.04 -11.95
N LEU A 305 -13.87 1.65 -12.20
CA LEU A 305 -15.15 0.98 -12.05
C LEU A 305 -15.38 -0.10 -13.12
N PHE A 306 -14.85 0.09 -14.31
CA PHE A 306 -15.11 -0.76 -15.47
C PHE A 306 -13.98 -1.75 -15.75
N SER A 307 -12.75 -1.49 -15.27
CA SER A 307 -11.65 -2.45 -15.44
C SER A 307 -10.54 -2.36 -14.42
N GLY A 308 -9.61 -3.31 -14.54
CA GLY A 308 -8.43 -3.42 -13.70
C GLY A 308 -8.66 -4.35 -12.51
N LYS A 309 -7.55 -4.81 -11.93
CA LYS A 309 -7.59 -5.72 -10.78
C LYS A 309 -8.29 -5.16 -9.55
N LEU A 310 -8.29 -3.82 -9.41
CA LEU A 310 -8.98 -3.16 -8.32
C LEU A 310 -10.48 -3.52 -8.30
N ARG A 311 -11.13 -3.54 -9.48
CA ARG A 311 -12.54 -3.97 -9.64
C ARG A 311 -12.77 -5.36 -9.06
N ASP A 312 -11.93 -6.32 -9.45
CA ASP A 312 -12.06 -7.71 -9.01
C ASP A 312 -11.91 -7.86 -7.50
N VAL A 313 -10.99 -7.09 -6.90
CA VAL A 313 -10.71 -7.14 -5.47
C VAL A 313 -11.88 -6.58 -4.66
N PHE A 314 -12.37 -5.37 -4.96
CA PHE A 314 -13.47 -4.80 -4.16
C PHE A 314 -14.81 -5.49 -4.42
N CYS A 315 -15.03 -6.09 -5.60
CA CYS A 315 -16.25 -6.86 -5.87
C CYS A 315 -16.33 -8.14 -5.03
N LYS A 316 -15.19 -8.70 -4.61
CA LYS A 316 -15.09 -9.91 -3.79
C LYS A 316 -14.84 -9.61 -2.30
N ASP A 317 -14.75 -8.33 -1.91
CA ASP A 317 -14.47 -7.94 -0.53
C ASP A 317 -15.68 -8.22 0.38
N GLN A 318 -15.44 -8.92 1.49
CA GLN A 318 -16.48 -9.31 2.43
C GLN A 318 -17.21 -8.13 3.07
N ARG A 319 -16.55 -6.97 3.20
CA ARG A 319 -17.17 -5.74 3.72
C ARG A 319 -18.24 -5.21 2.77
N VAL A 320 -18.04 -5.36 1.46
CA VAL A 320 -18.99 -4.97 0.43
C VAL A 320 -20.19 -5.92 0.44
N VAL A 321 -19.93 -7.23 0.50
CA VAL A 321 -20.99 -8.25 0.60
C VAL A 321 -21.89 -7.96 1.80
N GLY A 322 -21.30 -7.81 3.00
CA GLY A 322 -22.06 -7.50 4.21
C GLY A 322 -22.74 -6.12 4.19
N TRP A 323 -22.21 -5.15 3.44
CA TRP A 323 -22.89 -3.87 3.22
C TRP A 323 -24.12 -4.02 2.33
N LEU A 324 -23.99 -4.75 1.21
CA LEU A 324 -25.10 -5.01 0.27
C LEU A 324 -26.24 -5.78 0.94
N GLU A 325 -25.93 -6.77 1.77
CA GLU A 325 -26.92 -7.51 2.55
C GLU A 325 -27.74 -6.58 3.45
N LYS A 326 -27.10 -5.64 4.14
CA LYS A 326 -27.79 -4.64 4.99
C LYS A 326 -28.66 -3.66 4.20
N GLN A 327 -28.35 -3.45 2.92
CA GLN A 327 -29.14 -2.58 2.04
C GLN A 327 -30.28 -3.33 1.32
N LYS A 328 -30.30 -4.66 1.34
CA LYS A 328 -31.18 -5.48 0.50
C LYS A 328 -32.66 -5.13 0.62
N GLU A 329 -33.17 -5.03 1.85
CA GLU A 329 -34.58 -4.67 2.10
C GLU A 329 -34.90 -3.24 1.65
N LYS A 330 -34.02 -2.28 1.97
CA LYS A 330 -34.22 -0.86 1.63
C LYS A 330 -34.19 -0.62 0.12
N GLN A 331 -33.44 -1.43 -0.62
CA GLN A 331 -33.24 -1.29 -2.07
C GLN A 331 -34.12 -2.23 -2.90
N GLU A 332 -35.05 -2.97 -2.29
CA GLU A 332 -35.88 -3.94 -3.01
C GLU A 332 -36.66 -3.30 -4.17
N SER A 333 -37.26 -2.14 -3.93
CA SER A 333 -38.01 -1.39 -4.95
C SER A 333 -37.11 -0.94 -6.10
N PHE A 334 -35.87 -0.53 -5.80
CA PHE A 334 -34.88 -0.14 -6.79
C PHE A 334 -34.40 -1.34 -7.61
N TYR A 335 -34.10 -2.47 -6.97
CA TYR A 335 -33.72 -3.71 -7.66
C TYR A 335 -34.80 -4.22 -8.61
N ARG A 336 -36.08 -4.09 -8.24
CA ARG A 336 -37.23 -4.42 -9.12
C ARG A 336 -37.33 -3.52 -10.36
N GLN A 337 -36.71 -2.34 -10.36
CA GLN A 337 -36.67 -1.45 -11.53
C GLN A 337 -35.55 -1.79 -12.51
N ILE A 338 -34.42 -2.32 -12.01
CA ILE A 338 -33.22 -2.55 -12.83
C ILE A 338 -32.99 -4.02 -13.21
N PHE A 339 -33.59 -4.97 -12.48
CA PHE A 339 -33.45 -6.41 -12.71
C PHE A 339 -34.80 -7.08 -13.01
N SER A 340 -34.74 -8.16 -13.81
CA SER A 340 -35.91 -9.03 -14.01
C SER A 340 -36.19 -9.90 -12.78
N GLN A 341 -37.40 -10.46 -12.69
CA GLN A 341 -37.76 -11.36 -11.58
C GLN A 341 -36.83 -12.58 -11.46
N LYS A 342 -36.34 -13.11 -12.59
CA LYS A 342 -35.38 -14.22 -12.61
C LYS A 342 -34.02 -13.84 -12.03
N GLU A 343 -33.59 -12.60 -12.27
CA GLU A 343 -32.31 -12.09 -11.77
C GLU A 343 -32.36 -11.77 -10.28
N ILE A 344 -33.49 -11.25 -9.80
CA ILE A 344 -33.72 -10.96 -8.37
C ILE A 344 -33.79 -12.24 -7.54
N ALA A 345 -34.22 -13.36 -8.14
CA ALA A 345 -34.21 -14.66 -7.48
C ALA A 345 -32.78 -15.18 -7.20
N GLN A 346 -31.77 -14.62 -7.87
CA GLN A 346 -30.37 -14.91 -7.59
C GLN A 346 -29.77 -13.84 -6.66
N GLU A 347 -28.64 -14.17 -6.05
CA GLU A 347 -27.90 -13.21 -5.25
C GLU A 347 -27.46 -11.99 -6.09
N ILE A 348 -27.70 -10.78 -5.57
CA ILE A 348 -27.31 -9.51 -6.21
C ILE A 348 -25.93 -9.13 -5.67
N THR A 349 -24.90 -9.36 -6.47
CA THR A 349 -23.52 -9.01 -6.15
C THR A 349 -23.18 -7.62 -6.72
N LEU A 350 -22.09 -7.01 -6.22
CA LEU A 350 -21.59 -5.75 -6.77
C LEU A 350 -21.24 -5.88 -8.25
N GLU A 351 -20.66 -7.02 -8.65
CA GLU A 351 -20.34 -7.31 -10.04
C GLU A 351 -21.58 -7.31 -10.95
N LYS A 352 -22.70 -7.87 -10.50
CA LYS A 352 -23.98 -7.83 -11.24
C LYS A 352 -24.51 -6.41 -11.40
N LEU A 353 -24.36 -5.57 -10.38
CA LEU A 353 -24.77 -4.17 -10.42
C LEU A 353 -23.91 -3.38 -11.43
N ILE A 354 -22.59 -3.58 -11.41
CA ILE A 354 -21.68 -2.95 -12.39
C ILE A 354 -22.00 -3.43 -13.79
N TYR A 355 -22.18 -4.73 -14.00
CA TYR A 355 -22.55 -5.27 -15.31
C TYR A 355 -23.88 -4.69 -15.83
N ARG A 356 -24.86 -4.48 -14.95
CA ARG A 356 -26.11 -3.81 -15.28
C ARG A 356 -25.89 -2.36 -15.71
N LEU A 357 -25.02 -1.63 -15.01
CA LEU A 357 -24.61 -0.27 -15.38
C LEU A 357 -23.94 -0.26 -16.76
N GLU A 358 -23.00 -1.16 -17.01
CA GLU A 358 -22.30 -1.28 -18.30
C GLU A 358 -23.28 -1.49 -19.46
N ARG A 359 -24.27 -2.39 -19.29
CA ARG A 359 -25.30 -2.61 -20.32
C ARG A 359 -26.12 -1.36 -20.64
N TYR A 360 -26.50 -0.60 -19.61
CA TYR A 360 -27.22 0.65 -19.84
C TYR A 360 -26.37 1.67 -20.60
N LEU A 361 -25.09 1.78 -20.28
CA LEU A 361 -24.16 2.68 -20.95
C LEU A 361 -23.96 2.28 -22.41
N VAL A 362 -23.72 0.98 -22.69
CA VAL A 362 -23.59 0.47 -24.07
C VAL A 362 -24.83 0.79 -24.91
N ASN A 363 -26.03 0.58 -24.37
CA ASN A 363 -27.28 0.90 -25.09
C ASN A 363 -27.39 2.40 -25.41
N ILE A 364 -26.95 3.28 -24.50
CA ILE A 364 -26.89 4.71 -24.78
C ILE A 364 -25.90 5.00 -25.91
N GLY A 365 -24.68 4.46 -25.82
CA GLY A 365 -23.64 4.66 -26.84
C GLY A 365 -24.12 4.29 -28.25
N GLN A 366 -24.86 3.20 -28.38
CA GLN A 366 -25.40 2.72 -29.67
C GLN A 366 -26.50 3.59 -30.27
N GLU A 367 -27.22 4.37 -29.46
CA GLU A 367 -28.29 5.26 -29.94
C GLU A 367 -27.78 6.68 -30.26
N LEU A 368 -26.60 7.05 -29.75
CA LEU A 368 -26.08 8.40 -29.92
C LEU A 368 -25.57 8.65 -31.35
N PRO A 369 -25.80 9.85 -31.91
CA PRO A 369 -25.21 10.23 -33.19
C PRO A 369 -23.70 10.45 -33.04
N GLU A 370 -22.97 10.29 -34.14
CA GLU A 370 -21.53 10.59 -34.20
C GLU A 370 -21.24 12.08 -33.97
N TYR A 371 -22.14 12.97 -34.41
CA TYR A 371 -21.96 14.41 -34.31
C TYR A 371 -23.27 15.21 -34.43
N ASP A 372 -23.37 16.34 -33.72
CA ASP A 372 -24.41 17.35 -33.91
C ASP A 372 -23.85 18.78 -33.75
N LYS A 373 -23.97 19.61 -34.79
CA LYS A 373 -23.52 21.02 -34.79
C LYS A 373 -24.38 21.95 -33.94
N ASN A 374 -25.62 21.56 -33.64
CA ASN A 374 -26.60 22.42 -32.98
C ASN A 374 -26.77 22.11 -31.48
N CYS A 375 -25.91 21.26 -30.93
CA CYS A 375 -25.94 20.91 -29.52
C CYS A 375 -25.21 21.96 -28.66
N SER A 376 -25.35 21.87 -27.33
CA SER A 376 -24.63 22.74 -26.41
C SER A 376 -23.13 22.46 -26.46
N ALA A 377 -22.29 23.43 -26.07
CA ALA A 377 -20.84 23.24 -26.02
C ALA A 377 -20.41 22.01 -25.19
N LYS A 378 -21.18 21.66 -24.13
CA LYS A 378 -20.93 20.47 -23.32
C LYS A 378 -21.20 19.18 -24.08
N LEU A 379 -22.29 19.12 -24.85
CA LEU A 379 -22.60 17.95 -25.68
C LEU A 379 -21.65 17.85 -26.87
N GLN A 380 -21.22 18.99 -27.41
CA GLN A 380 -20.26 19.00 -28.51
C GLN A 380 -18.94 18.35 -28.07
N THR A 381 -18.37 18.76 -26.93
CA THR A 381 -17.15 18.12 -26.40
C THR A 381 -17.37 16.65 -26.06
N PHE A 382 -18.57 16.28 -25.60
CA PHE A 382 -18.92 14.89 -25.33
C PHE A 382 -18.89 14.02 -26.60
N PHE A 383 -19.57 14.45 -27.67
CA PHE A 383 -19.57 13.74 -28.95
C PHE A 383 -18.16 13.66 -29.56
N GLU A 384 -17.41 14.75 -29.53
CA GLU A 384 -16.02 14.77 -30.00
C GLU A 384 -15.15 13.72 -29.29
N LYS A 385 -15.32 13.54 -27.97
CA LYS A 385 -14.57 12.54 -27.20
C LYS A 385 -14.98 11.11 -27.52
N LEU A 386 -16.27 10.84 -27.68
CA LEU A 386 -16.76 9.52 -28.07
C LEU A 386 -16.31 9.15 -29.49
N TYR A 387 -16.40 10.09 -30.43
CA TYR A 387 -15.96 9.91 -31.82
C TYR A 387 -14.47 9.54 -31.89
N LEU A 388 -13.60 10.27 -31.19
CA LEU A 388 -12.16 9.97 -31.15
C LEU A 388 -11.86 8.57 -30.58
N LEU A 389 -12.70 8.07 -29.66
CA LEU A 389 -12.56 6.72 -29.13
C LEU A 389 -13.06 5.66 -30.12
N GLN A 390 -14.13 5.95 -30.87
CA GLN A 390 -14.63 5.11 -31.97
C GLN A 390 -13.63 4.99 -33.12
N GLU A 391 -12.97 6.08 -33.52
CA GLU A 391 -11.92 6.02 -34.54
C GLU A 391 -10.73 5.16 -34.11
N LYS A 392 -10.45 5.10 -32.80
CA LYS A 392 -9.31 4.36 -32.24
C LYS A 392 -9.62 2.87 -32.01
N HIS A 393 -10.89 2.49 -31.86
CA HIS A 393 -11.28 1.15 -31.42
C HIS A 393 -12.51 0.64 -32.19
N GLU A 394 -12.39 -0.53 -32.83
CA GLU A 394 -13.47 -1.15 -33.63
C GLU A 394 -14.76 -1.45 -32.84
N ASN A 395 -14.68 -1.61 -31.51
CA ASN A 395 -15.83 -1.80 -30.60
C ASN A 395 -15.71 -0.87 -29.39
N ALA A 396 -15.73 0.44 -29.64
CA ALA A 396 -15.47 1.45 -28.60
C ALA A 396 -16.43 1.38 -27.42
N GLU A 397 -17.68 0.94 -27.61
CA GLU A 397 -18.70 0.83 -26.54
C GLU A 397 -18.27 -0.14 -25.43
N ASN A 398 -17.40 -1.10 -25.75
CA ASN A 398 -16.85 -2.05 -24.78
C ASN A 398 -15.60 -1.53 -24.07
N VAL A 399 -15.02 -0.42 -24.52
CA VAL A 399 -13.82 0.20 -23.93
C VAL A 399 -14.19 0.95 -22.64
N ASP A 400 -13.42 0.75 -21.60
CA ASP A 400 -13.70 1.30 -20.26
C ASP A 400 -13.74 2.83 -20.24
N THR A 401 -12.79 3.46 -20.95
CA THR A 401 -12.78 4.92 -21.10
C THR A 401 -14.02 5.41 -21.82
N TYR A 402 -14.54 4.67 -22.81
CA TYR A 402 -15.78 5.05 -23.51
C TYR A 402 -16.99 4.97 -22.57
N LYS A 403 -17.14 3.87 -21.82
CA LYS A 403 -18.17 3.74 -20.77
C LYS A 403 -18.08 4.85 -19.72
N THR A 404 -16.85 5.23 -19.36
CA THR A 404 -16.58 6.33 -18.43
C THR A 404 -17.07 7.66 -18.98
N VAL A 405 -16.74 7.98 -20.24
CA VAL A 405 -17.22 9.20 -20.91
C VAL A 405 -18.74 9.21 -20.99
N LEU A 406 -19.37 8.09 -21.37
CA LEU A 406 -20.84 7.95 -21.37
C LEU A 406 -21.44 8.26 -20.00
N LEU A 407 -20.89 7.69 -18.93
CA LEU A 407 -21.37 7.95 -17.57
C LEU A 407 -21.17 9.41 -17.17
N GLN A 408 -20.04 10.03 -17.53
CA GLN A 408 -19.83 11.47 -17.36
C GLN A 408 -20.91 12.26 -18.10
N GLY A 409 -21.20 11.93 -19.36
CA GLY A 409 -22.28 12.57 -20.15
C GLY A 409 -23.65 12.45 -19.51
N VAL A 410 -24.02 11.26 -19.03
CA VAL A 410 -25.29 11.05 -18.30
C VAL A 410 -25.35 11.96 -17.07
N ASN A 411 -24.26 12.10 -16.33
CA ASN A 411 -24.18 12.92 -15.14
C ASN A 411 -24.22 14.43 -15.45
N THR A 412 -23.51 14.90 -16.47
CA THR A 412 -23.34 16.33 -16.78
C THR A 412 -24.42 16.91 -17.70
N ALA A 413 -24.98 16.10 -18.60
CA ALA A 413 -25.85 16.54 -19.70
C ALA A 413 -27.07 15.62 -19.94
N GLY A 414 -27.47 14.80 -18.96
CA GLY A 414 -28.54 13.80 -19.10
C GLY A 414 -29.86 14.34 -19.68
N ASP A 415 -30.32 15.52 -19.27
CA ASP A 415 -31.57 16.09 -19.79
C ASP A 415 -31.47 16.45 -21.28
N GLU A 416 -30.32 16.94 -21.72
CA GLU A 416 -30.06 17.23 -23.13
C GLU A 416 -29.87 15.94 -23.94
N LEU A 417 -29.17 14.95 -23.37
CA LEU A 417 -28.98 13.63 -23.97
C LEU A 417 -30.30 12.90 -24.23
N SER A 418 -31.30 13.08 -23.36
CA SER A 418 -32.61 12.44 -23.51
C SER A 418 -33.30 12.71 -24.85
N LYS A 419 -32.94 13.81 -25.53
CA LYS A 419 -33.50 14.20 -26.85
C LYS A 419 -32.97 13.35 -28.00
N TYR A 420 -31.81 12.73 -27.83
CA TYR A 420 -31.16 11.88 -28.82
C TYR A 420 -31.49 10.39 -28.61
N LEU A 421 -32.14 10.06 -27.50
CA LEU A 421 -32.40 8.68 -27.10
C LEU A 421 -33.86 8.29 -27.37
N SER A 422 -34.07 7.01 -27.60
CA SER A 422 -35.39 6.41 -27.64
C SER A 422 -36.10 6.63 -26.30
N LYS A 423 -37.45 6.65 -26.31
CA LYS A 423 -38.25 6.81 -25.07
C LYS A 423 -37.93 5.74 -24.02
N VAL A 424 -37.44 4.57 -24.44
CA VAL A 424 -37.08 3.47 -23.55
C VAL A 424 -35.73 3.77 -22.88
N THR A 425 -34.72 4.13 -23.67
CA THR A 425 -33.36 4.42 -23.18
C THR A 425 -33.29 5.74 -22.41
N ALA A 426 -34.05 6.76 -22.80
CA ALA A 426 -34.15 8.01 -22.03
C ALA A 426 -34.69 7.77 -20.60
N LYS A 427 -35.59 6.80 -20.41
CA LYS A 427 -36.13 6.44 -19.08
C LYS A 427 -35.10 5.77 -18.17
N THR A 428 -34.00 5.23 -18.72
CA THR A 428 -32.94 4.62 -17.89
C THR A 428 -31.96 5.64 -17.33
N LEU A 429 -31.94 6.89 -17.83
CA LEU A 429 -30.98 7.90 -17.36
C LEU A 429 -31.01 8.15 -15.83
N PRO A 430 -32.17 8.32 -15.17
CA PRO A 430 -32.21 8.46 -13.72
C PRO A 430 -31.77 7.18 -13.00
N LEU A 431 -32.10 6.00 -13.57
CA LEU A 431 -31.70 4.70 -13.01
C LEU A 431 -30.18 4.52 -13.05
N ILE A 432 -29.53 4.95 -14.13
CA ILE A 432 -28.07 4.92 -14.29
C ILE A 432 -27.40 5.78 -13.23
N LYS A 433 -27.89 7.01 -12.99
CA LYS A 433 -27.34 7.90 -11.95
C LYS A 433 -27.44 7.26 -10.58
N ASN A 434 -28.63 6.76 -10.22
CA ASN A 434 -28.86 6.10 -8.93
C ASN A 434 -28.02 4.84 -8.77
N LEU A 435 -27.91 4.02 -9.83
CA LEU A 435 -27.13 2.79 -9.84
C LEU A 435 -25.64 3.09 -9.66
N ALA A 436 -25.10 4.07 -10.39
CA ALA A 436 -23.72 4.50 -10.25
C ALA A 436 -23.44 4.97 -8.80
N THR A 437 -24.26 5.87 -8.25
CA THR A 437 -24.11 6.32 -6.85
C THR A 437 -24.16 5.17 -5.84
N PHE A 438 -25.07 4.20 -6.04
CA PHE A 438 -25.18 3.03 -5.17
C PHE A 438 -23.93 2.14 -5.25
N ILE A 439 -23.41 1.90 -6.45
CA ILE A 439 -22.18 1.15 -6.69
C ILE A 439 -20.97 1.85 -6.02
N LEU A 440 -20.86 3.17 -6.16
CA LEU A 440 -19.78 3.93 -5.53
C LEU A 440 -19.85 3.83 -4.00
N ALA A 441 -21.04 3.92 -3.41
CA ALA A 441 -21.24 3.74 -1.98
C ALA A 441 -20.90 2.31 -1.51
N ALA A 442 -21.17 1.31 -2.34
CA ALA A 442 -20.79 -0.07 -2.06
C ALA A 442 -19.26 -0.24 -2.08
N ALA A 443 -18.56 0.34 -3.06
CA ALA A 443 -17.09 0.31 -3.14
C ALA A 443 -16.43 0.99 -1.93
N GLU A 444 -17.02 2.07 -1.41
CA GLU A 444 -16.53 2.74 -0.20
C GLU A 444 -16.54 1.82 1.05
N ALA A 445 -17.38 0.78 1.08
CA ALA A 445 -17.38 -0.21 2.17
C ALA A 445 -16.08 -1.06 2.17
N ALA A 446 -15.41 -1.18 1.02
CA ALA A 446 -14.07 -1.77 0.89
C ALA A 446 -12.93 -0.76 1.10
N ASN A 447 -13.23 0.47 1.56
CA ASN A 447 -12.29 1.59 1.57
C ASN A 447 -11.77 2.01 0.17
N VAL A 448 -12.55 1.74 -0.89
CA VAL A 448 -12.23 2.17 -2.25
C VAL A 448 -13.11 3.35 -2.64
N TYR A 449 -12.51 4.52 -2.82
CA TYR A 449 -13.15 5.78 -3.11
C TYR A 449 -12.91 6.16 -4.58
N ILE A 450 -13.89 5.84 -5.43
CA ILE A 450 -13.82 6.13 -6.86
C ILE A 450 -14.36 7.56 -7.10
N LEU A 451 -13.62 8.38 -7.83
CA LEU A 451 -13.96 9.77 -8.12
C LEU A 451 -15.16 9.87 -9.10
N PRO A 452 -16.35 10.37 -8.66
CA PRO A 452 -17.55 10.33 -9.51
C PRO A 452 -17.48 11.19 -10.80
N ARG A 453 -16.60 12.20 -10.85
CA ARG A 453 -16.47 13.11 -11.99
C ARG A 453 -15.54 12.61 -13.10
N GLY A 454 -14.85 11.48 -12.92
CA GLY A 454 -13.80 11.02 -13.83
C GLY A 454 -12.48 10.86 -13.07
N CYS A 455 -11.42 11.50 -13.57
CA CYS A 455 -10.13 11.61 -12.91
C CYS A 455 -9.95 12.91 -12.11
N ILE A 456 -8.86 13.04 -11.35
CA ILE A 456 -8.62 14.19 -10.47
C ILE A 456 -8.69 15.54 -11.20
N GLU A 457 -8.29 15.57 -12.48
CA GLU A 457 -8.29 16.79 -13.29
C GLU A 457 -9.69 17.35 -13.54
N HIS A 458 -10.76 16.57 -13.31
CA HIS A 458 -12.15 17.06 -13.37
C HIS A 458 -12.59 17.84 -12.12
N TYR A 459 -11.74 17.89 -11.09
CA TYR A 459 -11.93 18.69 -9.88
C TYR A 459 -11.07 19.95 -9.87
N TYR A 460 -10.30 20.16 -10.93
CA TYR A 460 -9.46 21.34 -11.11
C TYR A 460 -10.34 22.60 -11.26
N SER A 461 -9.89 23.69 -10.64
CA SER A 461 -10.64 24.94 -10.56
C SER A 461 -10.13 26.01 -11.52
N GLN A 462 -8.87 25.93 -11.95
CA GLN A 462 -8.26 26.85 -12.91
C GLN A 462 -8.54 26.44 -14.35
N THR A 463 -8.66 25.13 -14.60
CA THR A 463 -9.05 24.61 -15.92
C THR A 463 -10.33 23.80 -15.85
N LYS A 464 -11.32 24.18 -16.67
CA LYS A 464 -12.60 23.46 -16.74
C LYS A 464 -12.51 22.32 -17.75
N LEU A 465 -12.52 21.10 -17.25
CA LEU A 465 -12.60 19.87 -18.02
C LEU A 465 -13.92 19.15 -17.74
N LEU A 466 -14.50 18.51 -18.76
CA LEU A 466 -15.80 17.85 -18.65
C LEU A 466 -15.74 16.34 -18.84
N TYR A 467 -14.87 15.85 -19.72
CA TYR A 467 -14.83 14.45 -20.13
C TYR A 467 -13.41 13.93 -20.31
N MET A 468 -13.25 12.62 -20.05
CA MET A 468 -12.04 11.85 -20.37
C MET A 468 -11.92 11.58 -21.88
N PRO A 469 -10.73 11.16 -22.37
CA PRO A 469 -9.44 11.22 -21.69
C PRO A 469 -8.92 12.67 -21.59
N VAL A 470 -8.12 12.93 -20.56
CA VAL A 470 -7.48 14.23 -20.31
C VAL A 470 -6.04 14.21 -20.84
N SER A 471 -5.70 15.23 -21.63
CA SER A 471 -4.35 15.42 -22.19
C SER A 471 -3.61 16.51 -21.44
N GLY A 472 -2.28 16.41 -21.36
CA GLY A 472 -1.44 17.46 -20.76
C GLY A 472 -1.59 17.60 -19.25
N LYS A 473 -1.83 16.48 -18.54
CA LYS A 473 -2.05 16.40 -17.09
C LYS A 473 -1.04 17.21 -16.28
N ASP A 474 0.26 17.12 -16.61
CA ASP A 474 1.33 17.85 -15.91
C ASP A 474 1.16 19.37 -15.98
N LYS A 475 0.78 19.90 -17.15
CA LYS A 475 0.59 21.35 -17.34
C LYS A 475 -0.63 21.82 -16.56
N LEU A 476 -1.71 21.04 -16.59
CA LEU A 476 -2.94 21.33 -15.84
C LEU A 476 -2.66 21.37 -14.34
N PHE A 477 -1.96 20.35 -13.83
CA PHE A 477 -1.59 20.24 -12.42
C PHE A 477 -0.76 21.45 -11.95
N ARG A 478 0.18 21.95 -12.75
CA ARG A 478 1.00 23.13 -12.38
C ARG A 478 0.15 24.38 -12.12
N TYR A 479 -0.84 24.65 -12.97
CA TYR A 479 -1.72 25.81 -12.76
C TYR A 479 -2.53 25.71 -11.46
N GLU A 480 -3.00 24.51 -11.13
CA GLU A 480 -3.71 24.26 -9.87
C GLU A 480 -2.78 24.43 -8.67
N LEU A 481 -1.56 23.92 -8.78
CA LEU A 481 -0.58 24.02 -7.71
C LEU A 481 -0.21 25.47 -7.41
N ASP A 482 0.07 26.27 -8.45
CA ASP A 482 0.36 27.70 -8.32
C ASP A 482 -0.80 28.44 -7.62
N PHE A 483 -2.04 28.08 -7.95
CA PHE A 483 -3.22 28.63 -7.28
C PHE A 483 -3.31 28.19 -5.82
N ILE A 484 -3.16 26.90 -5.50
CA ILE A 484 -3.27 26.38 -4.14
C ILE A 484 -2.23 27.01 -3.21
N GLN A 485 -1.00 27.19 -3.70
CA GLN A 485 0.11 27.77 -2.95
C GLN A 485 -0.03 29.28 -2.72
N SER A 486 -0.67 30.01 -3.65
CA SER A 486 -0.82 31.47 -3.57
C SER A 486 -2.15 31.93 -2.98
N ALA A 487 -3.19 31.10 -3.03
CA ALA A 487 -4.54 31.46 -2.61
C ALA A 487 -4.75 31.33 -1.09
N HIS A 488 -5.65 32.17 -0.56
CA HIS A 488 -6.06 32.08 0.84
C HIS A 488 -6.77 30.75 1.16
N ARG A 489 -6.57 30.20 2.37
CA ARG A 489 -7.13 28.91 2.82
C ARG A 489 -8.62 28.73 2.51
N LYS A 490 -9.43 29.77 2.76
CA LYS A 490 -10.88 29.76 2.47
C LYS A 490 -11.20 29.61 0.98
N SER A 491 -10.40 30.19 0.10
CA SER A 491 -10.58 30.09 -1.35
C SER A 491 -10.25 28.70 -1.85
N VAL A 492 -9.14 28.12 -1.38
CA VAL A 492 -8.77 26.72 -1.69
C VAL A 492 -9.87 25.77 -1.19
N ARG A 493 -10.31 25.90 0.06
CA ARG A 493 -11.37 25.06 0.63
C ARG A 493 -12.69 25.17 -0.13
N LYS A 494 -13.03 26.36 -0.65
CA LYS A 494 -14.20 26.55 -1.50
C LYS A 494 -14.05 25.89 -2.88
N ASN A 495 -12.89 26.06 -3.52
CA ASN A 495 -12.66 25.61 -4.90
C ASN A 495 -12.49 24.08 -5.00
N TYR A 496 -11.87 23.45 -4.00
CA TYR A 496 -11.63 22.01 -3.95
C TYR A 496 -12.47 21.30 -2.87
N ARG A 497 -13.64 21.88 -2.55
CA ARG A 497 -14.52 21.41 -1.49
C ARG A 497 -14.77 19.91 -1.53
N GLU A 498 -15.10 19.37 -2.71
CA GLU A 498 -15.42 17.94 -2.87
C GLU A 498 -14.22 17.03 -2.56
N LEU A 499 -13.00 17.41 -2.97
CA LEU A 499 -11.80 16.63 -2.67
C LEU A 499 -11.41 16.73 -1.19
N ILE A 500 -11.63 17.90 -0.57
CA ILE A 500 -11.34 18.10 0.85
C ILE A 500 -12.35 17.35 1.73
N GLU A 501 -13.65 17.42 1.41
CA GLU A 501 -14.69 16.64 2.10
C GLU A 501 -14.46 15.13 1.92
N LEU A 502 -13.95 14.71 0.76
CA LEU A 502 -13.52 13.34 0.53
C LEU A 502 -12.38 12.97 1.49
N LEU A 503 -11.31 13.78 1.57
CA LEU A 503 -10.21 13.55 2.49
C LEU A 503 -10.68 13.49 3.95
N GLU A 504 -11.52 14.42 4.38
CA GLU A 504 -12.07 14.45 5.75
C GLU A 504 -12.85 13.17 6.08
N ARG A 505 -13.68 12.69 5.14
CA ARG A 505 -14.41 11.44 5.30
C ARG A 505 -13.48 10.22 5.33
N ILE A 506 -12.38 10.27 4.58
CA ILE A 506 -11.38 9.20 4.48
C ILE A 506 -10.52 9.15 5.76
N THR A 507 -10.11 10.29 6.30
CA THR A 507 -9.24 10.39 7.49
C THR A 507 -10.01 10.18 8.79
N ASN A 508 -11.27 10.61 8.88
CA ASN A 508 -12.10 10.41 10.08
C ASN A 508 -12.53 8.95 10.32
N LYS A 509 -12.30 8.06 9.33
CA LYS A 509 -12.53 6.61 9.45
C LYS A 509 -11.28 5.85 9.98
N SER A 510 -10.23 6.56 10.40
CA SER A 510 -8.99 5.97 10.92
C SER A 510 -9.15 5.31 12.28
#